data_AF-A0A3B9ZQX8-F1
#
_entry.id   AF-A0A3B9ZQX8-F1
#
_cell.length_a   1.000
_cell.length_b   1.000
_cell.length_c   1.000
_cell.angle_alpha   90.00
_cell.angle_beta   90.00
_cell.angle_gamma   90.00
#
_symmetry.space_group_name_H-M   'P 1'
#
loop_
_entity.id
_entity.type
_entity.pdbx_description
1 polymer ?
#
loop_
_entity_poly.entity_id
_entity_poly.type
_entity_poly.pdbx_seq_one_letter_code
_entity_poly.pdbx_strand_id
1 'polypeptide(L)' 'PRMKDLGLMWPLLAAHGTGQQISVYNSLITGPRKPGETDGPEQMIVILLDNKRSELYQNDDQYEA' A
#
# COMPACT_ATOMS: atom_id res chain seq x y z
N PRO A 1 -2.32 11.45 -0.81
CA PRO A 1 -2.51 11.11 0.62
C PRO A 1 -1.32 11.54 1.49
N ARG A 2 -1.62 12.10 2.68
CA ARG A 2 -0.67 12.53 3.72
C ARG A 2 -0.86 11.68 4.97
N MET A 3 0.08 11.74 5.91
CA MET A 3 0.02 10.98 7.16
C MET A 3 -1.28 11.19 7.95
N LYS A 4 -1.84 12.40 7.94
CA LYS A 4 -3.12 12.71 8.59
C LYS A 4 -4.33 12.00 7.97
N ASP A 5 -4.21 11.55 6.73
CA ASP A 5 -5.27 10.86 6.00
C ASP A 5 -5.31 9.36 6.36
N LEU A 6 -4.33 8.87 7.15
CA LEU A 6 -4.22 7.46 7.53
C LEU A 6 -5.47 6.92 8.23
N GLY A 7 -6.11 7.72 9.10
CA GLY A 7 -7.32 7.31 9.81
C GLY A 7 -8.47 6.94 8.88
N LEU A 8 -8.55 7.59 7.71
CA LEU A 8 -9.54 7.26 6.68
C LEU A 8 -9.09 6.07 5.82
N MET A 9 -7.80 5.99 5.49
CA MET A 9 -7.28 4.97 4.58
C MET A 9 -7.13 3.59 5.25
N TRP A 10 -6.83 3.55 6.55
CA TRP A 10 -6.54 2.32 7.27
C TRP A 10 -7.72 1.33 7.28
N PRO A 11 -8.97 1.73 7.54
CA PRO A 11 -10.11 0.81 7.45
C PRO A 11 -10.33 0.28 6.04
N LEU A 12 -10.13 1.12 5.01
CA LEU A 12 -10.35 0.76 3.60
C LEU A 12 -9.29 -0.22 3.09
N LEU A 13 -8.03 0.00 3.44
CA LEU A 13 -6.90 -0.76 2.89
C LEU A 13 -6.56 -1.99 3.74
N ALA A 14 -6.56 -1.85 5.06
CA ALA A 14 -6.01 -2.86 5.98
C ALA A 14 -7.08 -3.75 6.62
N ALA A 15 -8.28 -3.23 6.90
CA ALA A 15 -9.32 -3.98 7.61
C ALA A 15 -10.39 -4.56 6.68
N HIS A 16 -10.81 -3.83 5.65
CA HIS A 16 -11.92 -4.23 4.78
C HIS A 16 -11.50 -4.59 3.36
N GLY A 17 -10.20 -4.54 3.04
CA GLY A 17 -9.70 -4.72 1.67
C GLY A 17 -10.09 -6.07 1.03
N THR A 18 -10.17 -7.15 1.83
CA THR A 18 -10.57 -8.49 1.35
C THR A 18 -11.75 -9.09 2.13
N GLY A 19 -12.26 -8.39 3.16
CA GLY A 19 -13.35 -8.88 4.02
C GLY A 19 -13.04 -10.12 4.85
N GLN A 20 -11.78 -10.54 4.94
CA GLN A 20 -11.38 -11.77 5.64
C GLN A 20 -11.28 -11.54 7.15
N GLN A 21 -11.93 -12.40 7.96
CA GLN A 21 -11.85 -12.34 9.43
C GLN A 21 -10.61 -13.06 9.97
N ILE A 22 -9.43 -12.55 9.63
CA ILE A 22 -8.15 -13.04 10.13
C ILE A 22 -7.29 -11.89 10.65
N SER A 23 -6.42 -12.18 11.63
CA SER A 23 -5.45 -11.20 12.12
C SER A 23 -4.44 -10.86 11.04
N VAL A 24 -4.24 -9.58 10.78
CA VAL A 24 -3.28 -9.05 9.80
C VAL A 24 -2.25 -8.15 10.45
N TYR A 25 -0.99 -8.27 10.02
CA TYR A 25 0.09 -7.40 10.45
C TYR A 25 0.31 -6.34 9.38
N ASN A 26 0.29 -5.07 9.79
CA ASN A 26 0.49 -3.94 8.89
C ASN A 26 1.78 -3.22 9.26
N SER A 27 2.67 -3.07 8.28
CA SER A 27 3.93 -2.33 8.43
C SER A 27 3.81 -0.98 7.74
N LEU A 28 3.97 0.11 8.49
CA LEU A 28 4.01 1.45 7.94
C LEU A 28 5.46 1.88 7.71
N ILE A 29 5.88 1.94 6.44
CA ILE A 29 7.25 2.30 6.06
C ILE A 29 7.22 3.71 5.47
N THR A 30 8.05 4.60 6.01
CA THR A 30 8.05 6.03 5.62
C THR A 30 9.32 6.46 4.89
N GLY A 31 10.29 5.56 4.70
CA GLY A 31 11.56 5.87 4.06
C GLY A 31 12.72 5.03 4.60
N PRO A 32 13.95 5.33 4.15
CA PRO A 32 15.17 4.85 4.81
C PRO A 32 15.28 5.43 6.23
N ARG A 33 16.17 4.85 7.04
CA ARG A 33 16.42 5.33 8.40
C ARG A 33 16.92 6.78 8.41
N LYS A 34 16.51 7.54 9.41
CA LYS A 34 16.95 8.93 9.66
C LYS A 34 18.14 8.98 10.61
N PRO A 35 18.89 10.10 10.63
CA PRO A 35 19.96 10.29 11.62
C PRO A 35 19.41 10.14 13.05
N GLY A 36 20.05 9.28 13.84
CA GLY A 36 19.64 9.00 15.23
C GLY A 36 18.64 7.86 15.39
N GLU A 37 18.13 7.27 14.31
CA GLU A 37 17.37 6.02 14.37
C GLU A 37 18.33 4.84 14.49
N THR A 38 18.09 3.97 15.48
CA THR A 38 18.93 2.80 15.78
C THR A 38 18.88 1.74 14.68
N ASP A 39 17.71 1.59 14.05
CA ASP A 39 17.40 0.54 13.09
C ASP A 39 16.90 1.11 11.76
N GLY A 40 16.90 0.25 10.74
CA GLY A 40 16.34 0.52 9.42
C GLY A 40 17.40 0.56 8.31
N PRO A 41 16.96 0.48 7.04
CA PRO A 41 17.87 0.41 5.91
C PRO A 41 18.46 1.80 5.59
N GLU A 42 19.70 1.83 5.13
CA GLU A 42 20.34 3.07 4.65
C GLU A 42 19.72 3.58 3.35
N GLN A 43 19.20 2.67 2.53
CA GLN A 43 18.55 2.98 1.27
C GLN A 43 17.25 2.19 1.14
N MET A 44 16.18 2.86 0.72
CA MET A 44 14.89 2.24 0.43
C MET A 44 14.63 2.38 -1.07
N ILE A 45 14.41 1.25 -1.75
CA ILE A 45 14.12 1.19 -3.18
C ILE A 45 12.72 0.63 -3.34
N VAL A 46 11.83 1.38 -4.01
CA VAL A 46 10.46 0.97 -4.30
C VAL A 46 10.34 0.71 -5.80
N ILE A 47 10.05 -0.53 -6.16
CA ILE A 47 9.81 -0.93 -7.55
C ILE A 47 8.32 -1.20 -7.71
N LEU A 48 7.63 -0.37 -8.49
CA LEU A 48 6.23 -0.59 -8.84
C LEU A 48 6.16 -1.38 -10.15
N LEU A 49 5.62 -2.60 -10.07
CA LEU A 49 5.41 -3.46 -11.23
C LEU A 49 3.94 -3.39 -11.62
N ASP A 50 3.65 -2.81 -12.79
CA ASP A 50 2.28 -2.73 -13.31
C ASP A 50 1.79 -4.08 -13.86
N ASN A 51 2.69 -4.91 -14.40
CA ASN A 51 2.38 -6.20 -15.04
C ASN A 51 1.16 -6.13 -15.99
N LYS A 52 1.09 -5.09 -16.83
CA LYS A 52 0.00 -4.81 -17.78
C LYS A 52 -1.36 -4.53 -17.13
N ARG A 53 -1.43 -4.32 -15.81
CA ARG A 53 -2.69 -4.01 -15.14
C ARG A 53 -3.28 -2.69 -15.62
N SER A 54 -2.45 -1.72 -16.02
CA SER A 54 -2.93 -0.48 -16.64
C SER A 54 -3.61 -0.69 -17.99
N GLU A 55 -3.27 -1.76 -18.72
CA GLU A 55 -3.90 -2.11 -20.01
C GLU A 55 -5.31 -2.67 -19.83
N LEU A 56 -5.60 -3.33 -18.71
CA LEU A 56 -6.93 -3.88 -18.41
C LEU A 56 -8.02 -2.81 -18.34
N TYR A 57 -7.68 -1.58 -17.95
CA TYR A 57 -8.61 -0.45 -17.92
C TYR A 57 -9.07 0.03 -19.30
N GLN A 58 -8.42 -0.40 -20.38
CA GLN A 58 -8.78 -0.02 -21.75
C GLN A 58 -9.85 -0.94 -22.35
N ASN A 59 -10.22 -2.03 -21.67
CA ASN A 59 -11.31 -2.91 -22.07
C ASN A 59 -12.57 -2.57 -21.26
N ASP A 60 -13.58 -2.00 -21.94
CA ASP A 60 -14.85 -1.59 -21.34
C ASP A 60 -15.58 -2.76 -20.62
N ASP A 61 -15.41 -3.99 -21.10
CA ASP A 61 -16.05 -5.19 -20.54
C ASP A 61 -15.55 -5.57 -19.13
N GLN A 62 -14.37 -5.08 -18.71
CA GLN A 62 -13.76 -5.45 -17.42
C GLN A 62 -14.22 -4.56 -16.26
N TYR A 63 -14.98 -3.49 -16.52
CA TYR A 63 -15.41 -2.54 -15.49
C TYR A 63 -16.63 -3.02 -14.68
N GLU A 64 -17.38 -4.03 -15.15
CA GLU A 64 -18.65 -4.46 -14.53
C GLU A 64 -18.56 -5.63 -13.53
N ALA A 65 -17.37 -5.98 -13.03
CA ALA A 65 -17.18 -7.07 -12.08
C ALA A 65 -17.18 -6.63 -10.60
#